data_AF-A0AAD4TA91-F1
#
_entry.id   AF-A0AAD4TA91-F1
#
_cell.length_a   1.000
_cell.length_b   1.000
_cell.length_c   1.000
_cell.angle_alpha   90.00
_cell.angle_beta   90.00
_cell.angle_gamma   90.00
#
_symmetry.space_group_name_H-M   'P 1'
#
loop_
_entity.id
_entity.type
_entity.pdbx_description
1 polymer ?
#
loop_
_entity_poly.entity_id
_entity_poly.type
_entity_poly.pdbx_seq_one_letter_code
_entity_poly.pdbx_strand_id
1 'polypeptide(L)'
;MERVAVNVRPLSNEEVSKGCKDCVVFIPGGPQVKIGRSSFTFDYVYGNKASTSSLSSIYGDCVAPLVDSLFDGYNATVLAYGQTGSGKTYTMGSTSGIIP
;
A
#
# COMPACT_ATOMS: atom_id res chain seq x y z
N MET A 1 17.76 -1.06 6.38
CA MET A 1 16.49 -1.16 7.12
C MET A 1 15.42 -1.56 6.15
N GLU A 2 14.67 -2.62 6.45
CA GLU A 2 13.54 -3.06 5.64
C GLU A 2 12.26 -2.47 6.25
N ARG A 3 11.39 -1.91 5.41
CA ARG A 3 10.08 -1.39 5.80
C ARG A 3 9.01 -2.07 4.98
N VAL A 4 7.94 -2.53 5.62
CA VAL A 4 6.81 -3.19 4.96
C VAL A 4 5.57 -2.34 5.11
N ALA A 5 5.10 -1.82 3.97
CA ALA A 5 3.84 -1.11 3.85
C ALA A 5 2.79 -1.99 3.20
N VAL A 6 1.57 -2.00 3.74
CA VAL A 6 0.40 -2.63 3.11
C VAL A 6 -0.58 -1.57 2.62
N ASN A 7 -1.00 -1.70 1.37
CA ASN A 7 -2.01 -0.84 0.76
C ASN A 7 -3.24 -1.68 0.41
N VAL A 8 -4.39 -1.40 1.04
CA VAL A 8 -5.65 -2.11 0.79
C VAL A 8 -6.51 -1.29 -0.15
N ARG A 9 -6.69 -1.78 -1.38
CA ARG A 9 -7.54 -1.13 -2.38
C ARG A 9 -9.04 -1.26 -2.06
N PRO A 10 -9.89 -0.33 -2.51
CA PRO A 10 -11.33 -0.55 -2.54
C PRO A 10 -11.71 -1.79 -3.35
N LEU A 11 -12.86 -2.38 -2.98
CA LEU A 11 -13.57 -3.32 -3.82
C LEU A 11 -13.89 -2.67 -5.18
N SER A 12 -13.67 -3.43 -6.25
CA SER A 12 -14.08 -3.04 -7.60
C SER A 12 -15.60 -3.09 -7.74
N ASN A 13 -16.15 -2.30 -8.65
CA ASN A 13 -17.59 -2.32 -8.96
C ASN A 13 -18.09 -3.72 -9.34
N GLU A 14 -17.24 -4.55 -9.95
CA GLU A 14 -17.53 -5.95 -10.28
C GLU A 14 -17.57 -6.88 -9.06
N GLU A 15 -16.77 -6.59 -8.02
CA GLU A 15 -16.74 -7.35 -6.78
C GLU A 15 -17.97 -6.98 -5.93
N VAL A 16 -18.32 -5.69 -5.92
CA VAL A 16 -19.54 -5.19 -5.28
C VAL A 16 -20.78 -5.77 -5.95
N SER A 17 -20.83 -5.83 -7.29
CA SER A 17 -21.98 -6.39 -8.01
C SER A 17 -22.13 -7.91 -7.83
N LYS A 18 -21.03 -8.62 -7.58
CA LYS A 18 -21.03 -10.05 -7.20
C LYS A 18 -21.37 -10.29 -5.72
N GLY A 19 -21.57 -9.24 -4.92
CA GLY A 19 -21.88 -9.34 -3.50
C GLY A 19 -20.68 -9.65 -2.61
N CYS A 20 -19.45 -9.44 -3.10
CA CYS A 20 -18.25 -9.57 -2.28
C CYS A 20 -18.22 -8.46 -1.20
N LYS A 21 -17.71 -8.81 -0.02
CA LYS A 21 -17.59 -7.91 1.13
C LYS A 21 -16.12 -7.73 1.49
N ASP A 22 -15.79 -6.58 2.06
CA ASP A 22 -14.44 -6.33 2.59
C ASP A 22 -14.13 -7.35 3.67
N CYS A 23 -13.05 -8.10 3.46
CA CYS A 23 -12.55 -9.11 4.41
C CYS A 23 -11.40 -8.59 5.28
N VAL A 24 -10.97 -7.34 5.03
CA VAL A 24 -9.87 -6.67 5.74
C VAL A 24 -10.45 -5.59 6.64
N VAL A 25 -10.09 -5.62 7.91
CA VAL A 25 -10.52 -4.63 8.91
C VAL A 25 -9.28 -3.93 9.47
N PHE A 26 -9.30 -2.61 9.48
CA PHE A 26 -8.24 -1.80 10.10
C PHE A 26 -8.43 -1.78 11.61
N ILE A 27 -7.37 -2.09 12.36
CA ILE A 27 -7.40 -2.01 13.82
C ILE A 27 -7.01 -0.58 14.23
N PRO A 28 -7.88 0.17 14.92
CA PRO A 28 -7.55 1.50 15.42
C PRO A 28 -6.46 1.41 16.49
N GLY A 29 -5.52 2.36 16.47
CA GLY A 29 -4.43 2.44 17.45
C GLY A 29 -3.08 1.89 16.98
N GLY A 30 -2.95 1.44 15.73
CA GLY A 30 -1.64 1.10 15.16
C GLY A 30 -1.70 0.65 13.70
N PRO A 31 -0.54 0.37 13.08
CA PRO A 31 -0.45 -0.15 11.72
C PRO A 31 -0.78 -1.66 11.69
N GLN A 32 -2.04 -2.00 12.02
CA GLN A 32 -2.53 -3.37 12.03
C GLN A 32 -3.78 -3.57 11.18
N VAL A 33 -3.82 -4.70 10.48
CA VAL A 33 -4.98 -5.18 9.74
C VAL A 33 -5.40 -6.56 10.24
N LYS A 34 -6.70 -6.82 10.24
CA LYS A 34 -7.29 -8.09 10.61
C LYS A 34 -7.98 -8.73 9.43
N ILE A 35 -7.70 -10.01 9.19
CA ILE A 35 -8.34 -10.82 8.16
C ILE A 35 -8.89 -12.08 8.84
N GLY A 36 -10.23 -12.17 8.89
CA GLY A 36 -10.91 -13.24 9.61
C GLY A 36 -10.54 -13.25 11.11
N ARG A 37 -9.82 -14.29 11.56
CA ARG A 37 -9.38 -14.46 12.94
C ARG A 37 -7.93 -14.04 13.19
N SER A 38 -7.17 -13.74 12.13
CA SER A 38 -5.75 -13.41 12.21
C SER A 38 -5.51 -11.91 12.09
N SER A 39 -4.58 -11.40 12.89
CA SER A 39 -4.12 -10.00 12.84
C SER A 39 -2.70 -9.95 12.30
N PHE A 40 -2.41 -8.95 11.49
CA PHE A 40 -1.12 -8.72 10.86
C PHE A 40 -0.67 -7.29 11.16
N THR A 41 0.58 -7.15 11.59
CA THR A 41 1.20 -5.85 11.91
C THR A 41 2.23 -5.52 10.84
N PHE A 42 2.22 -4.28 10.38
CA PHE A 42 3.14 -3.75 9.38
C PHE A 42 3.75 -2.44 9.88
N ASP A 43 4.75 -1.90 9.18
CA ASP A 43 5.26 -0.56 9.51
C ASP A 43 4.25 0.51 9.14
N TYR A 44 3.59 0.33 7.99
CA TYR A 44 2.56 1.23 7.50
C TYR A 44 1.37 0.46 6.95
N VAL A 45 0.18 0.95 7.28
CA VAL A 45 -1.09 0.39 6.81
C VAL A 45 -1.89 1.52 6.19
N TYR A 46 -2.19 1.38 4.89
CA TYR A 46 -2.97 2.34 4.11
C TYR A 46 -4.31 1.72 3.70
N GLY A 47 -5.39 2.53 3.77
CA GLY A 47 -6.75 2.06 3.56
C GLY A 47 -7.70 3.08 2.92
N ASN A 48 -8.34 2.65 1.82
CA ASN A 48 -9.60 3.06 1.15
C ASN A 48 -10.16 4.48 1.46
N LYS A 49 -10.32 5.43 0.53
CA LYS A 49 -10.69 5.38 -0.91
C LYS A 49 -9.48 5.63 -1.80
N ALA A 50 -9.62 5.31 -3.07
CA ALA A 50 -8.65 5.64 -4.13
C ALA A 50 -8.51 7.17 -4.32
N SER A 51 -8.11 7.89 -3.27
CA SER A 51 -7.68 9.27 -3.34
C SER A 51 -6.17 9.27 -3.48
N THR A 52 -5.71 10.06 -4.45
CA THR A 52 -4.31 10.40 -4.74
C THR A 52 -3.48 10.70 -3.48
N SER A 53 -4.14 11.13 -2.39
CA SER A 53 -3.58 11.33 -1.06
C SER A 53 -2.84 10.11 -0.49
N SER A 54 -3.35 8.89 -0.68
CA SER A 54 -2.73 7.68 -0.13
C SER A 54 -1.40 7.33 -0.80
N LEU A 55 -1.28 7.58 -2.11
CA LEU A 55 -0.03 7.35 -2.86
C LEU A 55 1.04 8.37 -2.48
N SER A 56 0.66 9.62 -2.25
CA SER A 56 1.58 10.66 -1.78
C SER A 56 2.13 10.35 -0.39
N SER A 57 1.31 9.81 0.53
CA SER A 57 1.77 9.35 1.84
C SER A 57 2.72 8.16 1.71
N ILE A 58 2.39 7.15 0.89
CA ILE A 58 3.30 6.02 0.63
C ILE A 58 4.65 6.50 0.10
N TYR A 59 4.65 7.45 -0.84
CA TYR A 59 5.89 8.03 -1.36
C TYR A 59 6.69 8.74 -0.25
N GLY A 60 6.05 9.61 0.54
CA GLY A 60 6.72 10.33 1.62
C GLY A 60 7.31 9.42 2.69
N ASP A 61 6.55 8.42 3.14
CA ASP A 61 6.94 7.57 4.27
C ASP A 61 7.93 6.47 3.86
N CYS A 62 7.79 5.92 2.66
CA CYS A 62 8.56 4.76 2.21
C CYS A 62 9.64 5.09 1.18
N VAL A 63 9.43 6.09 0.32
CA VAL A 63 10.27 6.30 -0.88
C VAL A 63 11.19 7.50 -0.72
N ALA A 64 10.72 8.64 -0.22
CA ALA A 64 11.54 9.82 0.04
C ALA A 64 12.83 9.51 0.84
N PRO A 65 12.80 8.78 1.98
CA PRO A 65 14.04 8.45 2.70
C PRO A 65 14.97 7.50 1.94
N LEU A 66 14.42 6.69 1.02
CA LEU A 66 15.23 5.84 0.15
C LEU A 66 15.92 6.65 -0.95
N VAL A 67 15.26 7.70 -1.47
CA VAL A 67 15.85 8.64 -2.42
C VAL A 67 17.00 9.39 -1.78
N ASP A 68 16.86 9.86 -0.54
CA ASP A 68 17.96 10.51 0.19
C ASP A 68 19.15 9.55 0.34
N SER A 69 18.88 8.31 0.76
CA SER A 69 19.91 7.26 0.90
C SER A 69 20.60 6.93 -0.43
N LEU A 70 19.89 7.05 -1.56
CA LEU A 70 20.45 6.85 -2.89
C LEU A 70 21.48 7.94 -3.22
N PHE A 71 21.23 9.19 -2.85
CA PHE A 71 22.18 10.29 -3.05
C PHE A 71 23.41 10.18 -2.13
N ASP A 72 23.27 9.53 -0.99
CA ASP A 72 24.38 9.19 -0.08
C ASP A 72 25.23 8.01 -0.59
N GLY A 73 24.89 7.42 -1.75
CA GLY A 73 25.64 6.33 -2.38
C GLY A 73 25.21 4.92 -1.96
N TYR A 74 24.06 4.78 -1.30
CA TYR A 74 23.49 3.47 -0.94
C TYR A 74 22.50 2.96 -1.99
N ASN A 75 22.42 1.65 -2.14
CA ASN A 75 21.43 1.03 -3.01
C ASN A 75 20.07 0.94 -2.30
N ALA A 76 19.03 1.47 -2.93
CA ALA A 76 17.64 1.32 -2.49
C ALA A 76 16.86 0.41 -3.46
N THR A 77 15.92 -0.38 -2.94
CA THR A 77 15.05 -1.23 -3.76
C THR A 77 13.63 -1.21 -3.19
N VAL A 78 12.65 -0.94 -4.06
CA VAL A 78 11.22 -0.94 -3.72
C VAL A 78 10.55 -2.04 -4.51
N LEU A 79 9.83 -2.93 -3.82
CA LEU A 79 9.10 -4.04 -4.42
C LEU A 79 7.62 -3.90 -4.10
N ALA A 80 6.78 -3.96 -5.13
CA ALA A 80 5.34 -4.07 -4.96
C ALA A 80 4.91 -5.54 -5.10
N TYR A 81 4.36 -6.09 -4.02
CA TYR A 81 3.89 -7.48 -3.97
C TYR A 81 2.36 -7.55 -3.80
N GLY A 82 1.75 -8.61 -4.34
CA GLY A 82 0.32 -8.86 -4.23
C GLY A 82 -0.22 -9.70 -5.40
N GLN A 83 -1.47 -10.14 -5.31
CA GLN A 83 -2.13 -10.90 -6.38
C GLN A 83 -2.38 -10.07 -7.65
N THR A 84 -2.63 -10.73 -8.79
CA THR A 84 -3.10 -10.03 -10.00
C THR A 84 -4.42 -9.29 -9.70
N GLY A 85 -4.53 -8.04 -10.14
CA GLY A 85 -5.66 -7.16 -9.81
C GLY A 85 -5.59 -6.47 -8.44
N SER A 86 -4.50 -6.61 -7.67
CA SER A 86 -4.35 -5.96 -6.35
C SER A 86 -3.92 -4.48 -6.39
N GLY A 87 -3.61 -3.92 -7.58
CA GLY A 87 -3.18 -2.52 -7.71
C GLY A 87 -1.67 -2.28 -7.65
N LYS A 88 -0.83 -3.30 -7.88
CA LYS A 88 0.64 -3.14 -7.96
C LYS A 88 1.07 -2.08 -8.97
N THR A 89 0.58 -2.17 -10.21
CA THR A 89 0.89 -1.20 -11.28
C THR A 89 0.38 0.20 -10.96
N TYR A 90 -0.79 0.29 -10.33
CA TYR A 90 -1.36 1.55 -9.88
C TYR A 90 -0.48 2.23 -8.82
N THR A 91 0.09 1.43 -7.92
CA THR A 91 0.95 1.91 -6.84
C THR A 91 2.34 2.31 -7.37
N MET A 92 2.93 1.52 -8.28
CA MET A 92 4.30 1.74 -8.75
C MET A 92 4.42 2.74 -9.90
N GLY A 93 3.55 2.72 -10.91
CA GLY A 93 3.85 3.43 -12.17
C GLY A 93 2.69 3.53 -13.15
N SER A 94 1.52 3.97 -12.68
CA SER A 94 0.54 4.65 -13.57
C SER A 94 0.73 6.16 -13.41
N THR A 95 0.14 6.98 -14.29
CA THR A 95 0.26 8.45 -14.46
C THR A 95 0.23 9.34 -13.18
N SER A 96 0.10 8.78 -11.97
CA SER A 96 0.21 9.44 -10.66
C SER A 96 0.73 8.51 -9.54
N GLY A 97 1.59 7.53 -9.88
CA GLY A 97 2.14 6.52 -8.97
C GLY A 97 3.43 6.96 -8.26
N ILE A 98 4.09 6.02 -7.56
CA ILE A 98 5.36 6.25 -6.86
C ILE A 98 6.49 6.66 -7.82
N ILE A 99 6.49 6.09 -9.02
CA ILE A 99 7.36 6.49 -10.11
C ILE A 99 6.51 7.40 -11.04
N PRO A 100 6.87 8.70 -11.16
CA PRO A 100 6.16 9.62 -12.04
C PRO A 100 6.30 9.25 -13.53
#